data_AF-A0A815K030-F1
#
_entry.id   AF-A0A815K030-F1
#
_cell.length_a   1.000
_cell.length_b   1.000
_cell.length_c   1.000
_cell.angle_alpha   90.00
_cell.angle_beta   90.00
_cell.angle_gamma   90.00
#
_symmetry.space_group_name_H-M   'P 1'
#
loop_
_entity.id
_entity.type
_entity.pdbx_description
1 polymer ?
#
loop_
_entity_poly.entity_id
_entity_poly.type
_entity_poly.pdbx_seq_one_letter_code
_entity_poly.pdbx_strand_id
1 'polypeptide(L)'
;MSAMNHYLISSDSIAQMKRRPILINVSRGGLIDTKALVQALKNGQISYAALDVIEDEPNVDEELAKLDNVLLTPHVAWYTEQSR
;
A
#
# COMPACT_ATOMS: atom_id res chain seq x y z
N MET A 1 -8.61 4.94 11.47
CA MET A 1 -9.41 4.97 10.23
C MET A 1 -10.88 5.15 10.58
N SER A 2 -11.70 5.68 9.69
CA SER A 2 -13.16 5.74 9.87
C SER A 2 -13.83 4.62 9.06
N ALA A 3 -15.10 4.32 9.35
CA ALA A 3 -15.85 3.33 8.56
C ALA A 3 -15.95 3.68 7.07
N MET A 4 -15.81 4.96 6.71
CA MET A 4 -15.91 5.43 5.33
C MET A 4 -14.62 5.23 4.53
N ASN A 5 -13.45 5.23 5.18
CA ASN A 5 -12.16 5.21 4.50
C ASN A 5 -11.25 4.02 4.85
N HIS A 6 -11.68 3.15 5.76
CA HIS A 6 -10.97 1.91 6.02
C HIS A 6 -11.06 1.00 4.79
N TYR A 7 -9.91 0.53 4.30
CA TYR A 7 -9.80 -0.36 3.14
C TYR A 7 -10.51 0.13 1.87
N LEU A 8 -10.33 1.42 1.53
CA LEU A 8 -10.74 1.94 0.22
C LEU A 8 -10.15 1.13 -0.93
N ILE A 9 -8.90 0.67 -0.76
CA ILE A 9 -8.25 -0.26 -1.67
C ILE A 9 -8.31 -1.67 -1.06
N SER A 10 -9.39 -2.38 -1.35
CA SER A 10 -9.66 -3.78 -0.99
C SER A 10 -9.64 -4.70 -2.23
N SER A 11 -9.82 -6.01 -2.03
CA SER A 11 -9.96 -6.99 -3.13
C SER A 11 -11.04 -6.58 -4.15
N ASP A 12 -12.17 -6.08 -3.68
CA ASP A 12 -13.32 -5.70 -4.53
C ASP A 12 -13.00 -4.46 -5.37
N SER A 13 -12.27 -3.50 -4.81
CA SER A 13 -11.81 -2.31 -5.54
C SER A 13 -10.76 -2.67 -6.60
N ILE A 14 -9.85 -3.60 -6.27
CA ILE A 14 -8.80 -4.07 -7.17
C ILE A 14 -9.39 -4.87 -8.31
N ALA A 15 -10.39 -5.72 -8.05
CA ALA A 15 -11.08 -6.51 -9.06
C ALA A 15 -11.78 -5.64 -10.13
N GLN A 16 -12.16 -4.41 -9.79
CA GLN A 16 -12.77 -3.46 -10.72
C GLN A 16 -11.75 -2.72 -11.60
N MET A 17 -10.44 -2.86 -11.33
CA MET A 17 -9.40 -2.20 -12.11
C MET A 17 -9.28 -2.84 -13.50
N LYS A 18 -9.46 -2.03 -14.55
CA LYS A 18 -9.33 -2.47 -15.96
C LYS A 18 -7.89 -2.59 -16.43
N ARG A 19 -6.94 -2.13 -15.63
CA ARG A 19 -5.49 -2.07 -15.94
C ARG A 19 -4.72 -2.66 -14.77
N ARG A 20 -3.40 -2.75 -14.94
CA ARG A 20 -2.45 -3.19 -13.92
C ARG A 20 -1.66 -1.99 -13.36
N PRO A 21 -2.26 -1.14 -12.52
CA PRO A 21 -1.66 0.14 -12.14
C PRO A 21 -0.45 -0.04 -11.22
N ILE A 22 0.33 1.03 -11.08
CA ILE A 22 1.24 1.23 -9.95
C ILE A 22 0.43 1.90 -8.85
N LEU A 23 0.45 1.34 -7.64
CA LEU A 23 -0.24 1.89 -6.46
C LEU A 23 0.74 2.66 -5.59
N ILE A 24 0.40 3.89 -5.19
CA ILE A 24 1.23 4.72 -4.33
C ILE A 24 0.42 5.14 -3.10
N ASN A 25 0.99 4.98 -1.89
CA ASN A 25 0.35 5.45 -0.66
C ASN A 25 1.33 6.16 0.28
N VAL A 26 1.05 7.44 0.52
CA VAL A 26 1.76 8.33 1.46
C VAL A 26 0.79 8.97 2.47
N SER A 27 -0.43 8.43 2.57
CA SER A 27 -1.50 8.99 3.41
C SER A 27 -1.61 8.26 4.74
N ARG A 28 -2.27 7.10 4.77
CA ARG A 28 -2.42 6.24 5.96
C ARG A 28 -2.43 4.77 5.54
N GLY A 29 -1.80 3.90 6.33
CA GLY A 29 -1.71 2.47 6.04
C GLY A 29 -3.05 1.80 5.81
N GLY A 30 -3.98 1.94 6.76
CA GLY A 30 -5.31 1.29 6.72
C GLY A 30 -6.28 1.76 5.62
N LEU A 31 -5.84 2.58 4.66
CA LEU A 31 -6.58 2.81 3.42
C LEU A 31 -6.49 1.62 2.46
N ILE A 32 -5.45 0.81 2.60
CA ILE A 32 -5.20 -0.37 1.77
C ILE A 32 -5.32 -1.60 2.66
N ASP A 33 -6.07 -2.61 2.21
CA ASP A 33 -6.02 -3.94 2.79
C ASP A 33 -4.72 -4.62 2.34
N THR A 34 -3.80 -4.83 3.29
CA THR A 34 -2.46 -5.37 3.02
C THR A 34 -2.52 -6.76 2.36
N LYS A 35 -3.46 -7.62 2.79
CA LYS A 35 -3.61 -8.97 2.23
C LYS A 35 -4.09 -8.90 0.80
N ALA A 36 -5.06 -8.04 0.52
CA ALA A 36 -5.56 -7.83 -0.84
C ALA A 36 -4.45 -7.29 -1.76
N LEU A 37 -3.64 -6.35 -1.28
CA LEU A 37 -2.50 -5.81 -2.02
C LEU A 37 -1.46 -6.89 -2.34
N VAL A 38 -1.05 -7.70 -1.35
CA VAL A 38 -0.07 -8.79 -1.55
C VAL A 38 -0.55 -9.76 -2.64
N GLN A 39 -1.81 -10.19 -2.57
CA GLN A 39 -2.37 -11.10 -3.58
C GLN A 39 -2.45 -10.44 -4.96
N ALA A 40 -2.85 -9.18 -5.02
CA ALA A 40 -2.92 -8.43 -6.28
C ALA A 40 -1.55 -8.23 -6.93
N LEU A 41 -0.49 -8.02 -6.15
CA LEU A 41 0.89 -7.91 -6.64
C LEU A 41 1.41 -9.25 -7.15
N LYS A 42 1.19 -10.34 -6.41
CA LYS A 42 1.56 -11.71 -6.82
C LYS A 42 0.85 -12.15 -8.10
N ASN A 43 -0.44 -11.85 -8.22
CA ASN A 43 -1.26 -12.16 -9.40
C ASN A 43 -1.06 -11.15 -10.54
N GLY A 44 -0.28 -10.10 -10.31
CA GLY A 44 -0.03 -9.04 -11.27
C GLY A 44 -1.21 -8.11 -11.54
N GLN A 45 -2.32 -8.17 -10.80
CA GLN A 45 -3.42 -7.21 -10.91
C GLN A 45 -2.96 -5.78 -10.58
N ILE A 46 -1.97 -5.64 -9.68
CA ILE A 46 -1.19 -4.41 -9.47
C ILE A 46 0.22 -4.69 -9.97
N SER A 47 0.79 -3.78 -10.75
CA SER A 47 2.13 -3.98 -11.34
C SER A 47 3.24 -3.68 -10.34
N TYR A 48 3.06 -2.65 -9.51
CA TYR A 48 4.04 -2.23 -8.50
C TYR A 48 3.34 -1.48 -7.36
N ALA A 49 3.91 -1.49 -6.16
CA ALA A 49 3.46 -0.66 -5.03
C ALA A 49 4.60 0.19 -4.46
N ALA A 50 4.36 1.47 -4.21
CA ALA A 50 5.28 2.35 -3.49
C ALA A 50 4.57 2.92 -2.24
N LEU A 51 5.01 2.51 -1.06
CA LEU A 51 4.32 2.79 0.20
C LEU A 51 5.28 3.47 1.18
N ASP A 52 4.90 4.66 1.65
CA ASP A 52 5.54 5.29 2.80
C ASP A 52 4.84 4.91 4.11
N VAL A 53 3.62 4.39 4.01
CA VAL A 53 2.79 4.01 5.15
C VAL A 53 2.25 2.59 4.99
N ILE A 54 2.15 1.85 6.09
CA ILE A 54 1.65 0.47 6.12
C ILE A 54 0.63 0.27 7.23
N GLU A 55 -0.18 -0.78 7.12
CA GLU A 55 -1.33 -0.99 7.99
C GLU A 55 -0.98 -1.20 9.47
N ASP A 56 0.07 -1.98 9.75
CA ASP A 56 0.55 -2.29 11.10
C ASP A 56 1.92 -1.67 11.36
N GLU A 57 2.06 -0.35 11.26
CA GLU A 57 3.32 0.32 11.55
C GLU A 57 3.79 0.09 13.00
N PRO A 58 5.08 -0.24 13.22
CA PRO A 58 6.19 -0.30 12.26
C PRO A 58 6.44 -1.69 11.64
N ASN A 59 5.56 -2.66 11.88
CA ASN A 59 5.72 -4.05 11.44
C ASN A 59 5.32 -4.21 9.98
N VAL A 60 6.31 -4.48 9.13
CA VAL A 60 6.07 -4.80 7.72
C VAL A 60 5.55 -6.23 7.61
N ASP A 61 4.49 -6.41 6.80
CA ASP A 61 4.03 -7.75 6.40
C ASP A 61 5.17 -8.50 5.68
N GLU A 62 5.49 -9.70 6.16
CA GLU A 62 6.63 -10.46 5.62
C GLU A 62 6.48 -10.82 4.14
N GLU A 63 5.26 -11.05 3.66
CA GLU A 63 5.05 -11.36 2.25
C GLU A 63 5.26 -10.12 1.41
N LEU A 64 4.76 -8.97 1.85
CA LEU A 64 4.96 -7.68 1.19
C LEU A 64 6.45 -7.32 1.09
N ALA A 65 7.23 -7.58 2.15
CA ALA A 65 8.67 -7.31 2.20
C ALA A 65 9.50 -8.19 1.25
N LYS A 66 8.99 -9.35 0.84
CA LYS A 66 9.67 -10.31 -0.05
C LYS A 66 9.39 -10.07 -1.54
N LEU A 67 8.49 -9.14 -1.87
CA LEU A 67 8.11 -8.87 -3.25
C LEU A 67 9.06 -7.88 -3.93
N ASP A 68 9.60 -8.25 -5.09
CA ASP A 68 10.49 -7.40 -5.89
C ASP A 68 9.78 -6.17 -6.50
N ASN A 69 8.45 -6.21 -6.57
CA ASN A 69 7.62 -5.14 -7.12
C ASN A 69 7.01 -4.24 -6.04
N VAL A 70 7.72 -4.05 -4.93
CA VAL A 70 7.33 -3.16 -3.84
C VAL A 70 8.51 -2.27 -3.43
N LEU A 71 8.24 -0.97 -3.26
CA LEU A 71 9.13 0.00 -2.64
C LEU A 71 8.50 0.44 -1.31
N LEU A 72 9.27 0.34 -0.22
CA LEU A 72 8.85 0.75 1.11
C LEU A 72 9.76 1.86 1.64
N THR A 73 9.17 2.90 2.22
CA THR A 73 9.88 3.92 3.00
C THR A 73 9.28 4.01 4.41
N PRO A 74 10.08 4.31 5.46
CA PRO A 74 9.64 4.19 6.84
C PRO A 74 8.88 5.44 7.35
N HIS A 75 7.75 5.79 6.73
CA HIS A 75 6.90 6.94 7.12
C HIS A 75 7.67 8.27 7.21
N VAL A 76 8.46 8.55 6.17
CA VAL A 76 9.38 9.70 6.08
C VAL A 76 8.99 10.69 4.99
N ALA A 77 7.83 10.57 4.34
CA ALA A 77 7.40 11.53 3.32
C ALA A 77 7.29 12.97 3.84
N TRP A 78 7.10 13.15 5.15
CA TRP A 78 7.09 14.47 5.79
C TRP A 78 8.49 15.01 6.13
N TYR A 79 9.52 14.17 6.12
CA TYR A 79 10.83 14.50 6.68
C TYR A 79 11.68 15.29 5.69
N THR A 80 11.61 16.61 5.79
CA THR A 80 12.54 17.55 5.16
C THR A 80 12.96 18.61 6.19
N GLU A 81 14.09 19.31 5.96
CA GLU A 81 14.53 20.39 6.83
C GLU A 81 13.47 21.50 6.96
N GLN A 82 12.77 21.80 5.86
CA GLN A 82 11.76 22.85 5.75
C GLN A 82 10.41 22.47 6.37
N SER A 83 10.15 21.17 6.58
CA SER A 83 8.89 20.65 7.12
C SER A 83 8.92 20.39 8.63
N ARG A 84 10.08 20.58 9.28
CA ARG A 84 10.26 20.41 10.72
C ARG A 84 9.86 21.64 11.53
#